data_AF-A0A927A9S3-F1
#
_entry.id   AF-A0A927A9S3-F1
#
_cell.length_a   1.000
_cell.length_b   1.000
_cell.length_c   1.000
_cell.angle_alpha   90.00
_cell.angle_beta   90.00
_cell.angle_gamma   90.00
#
_symmetry.space_group_name_H-M   'P 1'
#
loop_
_entity.id
_entity.type
_entity.pdbx_description
1 polymer ?
#
loop_
_entity_poly.entity_id
_entity_poly.type
_entity_poly.pdbx_seq_one_letter_code
_entity_poly.pdbx_strand_id
1 'polypeptide(L)'
;MGNFMTFEERLEESHKACSKVSIRQRGEKLSIRGTFPPRPGDGERYKSYEISTDKPANPVGLKMAAAIASETDNLLIRDKFEWGPYLKGKQKPPERVWK
;
A
#
# COMPACT_ATOMS: atom_id res chain seq x y z
N MET A 1 25.44 -17.14 14.63
CA MET A 1 24.68 -15.92 14.99
C MET A 1 23.52 -15.80 14.03
N GLY A 2 22.27 -15.72 14.51
CA GLY A 2 21.13 -15.40 13.65
C GLY A 2 21.31 -13.98 13.11
N ASN A 3 21.31 -13.81 11.79
CA ASN A 3 21.42 -12.50 11.17
C ASN A 3 20.12 -11.74 11.43
N PHE A 4 20.11 -10.86 12.44
CA PHE A 4 18.97 -9.99 12.69
C PHE A 4 18.97 -8.88 11.64
N MET A 5 18.29 -9.12 10.52
CA MET A 5 18.03 -8.09 9.52
C MET A 5 17.34 -6.89 10.20
N THR A 6 17.93 -5.72 10.01
CA THR A 6 17.42 -4.43 10.46
C THR A 6 16.12 -4.08 9.73
N PHE A 7 15.39 -3.09 10.26
CA PHE A 7 14.17 -2.58 9.62
C PHE A 7 14.44 -2.02 8.22
N GLU A 8 15.57 -1.34 8.03
CA GLU A 8 15.98 -0.74 6.76
C GLU A 8 16.28 -1.81 5.70
N GLU A 9 17.02 -2.87 6.05
CA GLU A 9 17.31 -3.98 5.14
C GLU A 9 16.02 -4.66 4.65
N ARG A 10 15.06 -4.89 5.54
CA ARG A 10 13.74 -5.46 5.18
C ARG A 10 12.92 -4.56 4.26
N LEU A 11 13.05 -3.24 4.42
CA LEU A 11 12.40 -2.27 3.55
C LEU A 11 13.02 -2.31 2.15
N GLU A 12 14.35 -2.40 2.07
CA GLU A 12 15.08 -2.51 0.81
C GLU A 12 14.77 -3.83 0.07
N GLU A 13 14.71 -4.96 0.79
CA GLU A 13 14.26 -6.24 0.20
C GLU A 13 12.86 -6.13 -0.41
N SER A 14 11.95 -5.44 0.28
CA SER A 14 10.59 -5.23 -0.23
C SER A 14 10.58 -4.36 -1.50
N HIS A 15 11.49 -3.39 -1.62
CA HIS A 15 11.66 -2.60 -2.84
C HIS A 15 12.21 -3.43 -4.00
N LYS A 16 13.12 -4.37 -3.75
CA LYS A 16 13.64 -5.28 -4.79
C LYS A 16 12.59 -6.29 -5.25
N ALA A 17 11.66 -6.66 -4.38
CA ALA A 17 10.62 -7.65 -4.67
C ALA A 17 9.44 -7.10 -5.49
N CYS A 18 9.20 -5.78 -5.52
CA CYS A 18 8.07 -5.15 -6.22
C CYS A 18 8.57 -4.28 -7.37
N SER A 19 7.91 -4.34 -8.53
CA SER A 19 8.36 -3.65 -9.74
C SER A 19 7.57 -2.36 -10.07
N LYS A 20 6.31 -2.28 -9.63
CA LYS A 20 5.39 -1.16 -9.87
C LYS A 20 5.17 -0.32 -8.61
N VAL A 21 5.37 -0.90 -7.43
CA VAL A 21 5.15 -0.23 -6.15
C VAL A 21 6.34 -0.30 -5.20
N SER A 22 6.38 0.63 -4.26
CA SER A 22 7.38 0.73 -3.21
C SER A 22 6.73 1.03 -1.86
N ILE A 23 7.23 0.44 -0.78
CA ILE A 23 6.76 0.75 0.58
C ILE A 23 7.50 2.00 1.07
N ARG A 24 6.79 2.91 1.72
CA ARG A 24 7.38 4.10 2.35
C ARG A 24 6.94 4.22 3.79
N GLN A 25 7.87 4.65 4.63
CA GLN A 25 7.54 5.06 5.98
C GLN A 25 7.11 6.54 5.99
N ARG A 26 5.97 6.80 6.62
CA ARG A 26 5.38 8.12 6.84
C ARG A 26 5.12 8.27 8.34
N GLY A 27 6.12 8.79 9.05
CA GLY A 27 6.09 8.85 10.50
C GLY A 27 5.95 7.45 11.11
N GLU A 28 4.84 7.22 11.81
CA GLU A 28 4.54 5.95 12.49
C GLU A 28 3.78 4.95 11.62
N LYS A 29 3.47 5.28 10.36
CA LYS A 29 2.70 4.42 9.44
C LYS A 29 3.46 4.09 8.18
N LEU A 30 3.04 3.00 7.53
CA LEU A 30 3.54 2.57 6.22
C LEU A 30 2.52 2.88 5.12
N SER A 31 3.03 3.33 3.98
CA SER A 31 2.27 3.58 2.75
C SER A 31 2.90 2.84 1.57
N ILE A 32 2.12 2.64 0.53
CA ILE A 32 2.57 2.10 -0.76
C ILE A 32 2.51 3.24 -1.77
N ARG A 33 3.63 3.49 -2.45
CA ARG A 33 3.72 4.46 -3.54
C ARG A 33 4.01 3.74 -4.85
N GLY A 34 3.27 4.08 -5.89
CA GLY A 34 3.44 3.53 -7.23
C GLY A 34 2.70 4.34 -8.28
N THR A 35 2.82 3.94 -9.54
CA THR A 35 2.00 4.47 -10.63
C THR A 35 0.78 3.58 -10.78
N PHE A 36 -0.40 4.15 -10.55
CA PHE A 36 -1.67 3.41 -10.61
C PHE A 36 -2.49 3.88 -11.82
N PRO A 37 -3.43 3.04 -12.29
CA PRO A 37 -4.45 3.47 -13.23
C PRO A 37 -5.15 4.74 -12.77
N PRO A 38 -5.69 5.54 -13.70
CA PRO A 38 -6.37 6.77 -13.36
C PRO A 38 -7.48 6.52 -12.33
N ARG A 39 -7.48 7.29 -11.25
CA ARG A 39 -8.53 7.18 -10.23
C ARG A 39 -9.86 7.68 -10.81
N PRO A 40 -10.99 6.99 -10.55
CA PRO A 40 -12.30 7.49 -10.94
C PRO A 40 -12.52 8.93 -10.44
N GLY A 41 -12.80 9.85 -11.37
CA GLY A 41 -13.02 11.28 -11.09
C GLY A 41 -11.76 12.17 -11.13
N ASP A 42 -10.56 11.63 -11.39
CA ASP A 42 -9.29 12.37 -11.34
C ASP A 42 -8.63 12.56 -12.75
N GLY A 43 -9.37 12.22 -13.81
CA GLY A 43 -8.98 12.31 -15.23
C GLY A 43 -8.50 10.98 -15.84
N GLU A 44 -8.05 11.00 -17.10
CA GLU A 44 -7.62 9.80 -17.87
C GLU A 44 -6.11 9.50 -17.79
N ARG A 45 -5.32 10.30 -17.07
CA ARG A 45 -3.86 10.13 -17.02
C ARG A 45 -3.42 9.26 -15.84
N TYR A 46 -2.49 8.36 -16.10
CA TYR A 46 -1.75 7.66 -15.05
C TYR A 46 -1.03 8.67 -14.17
N LYS A 47 -1.16 8.52 -12.85
CA LYS A 47 -0.49 9.37 -11.86
C LYS A 47 0.19 8.50 -10.83
N SER A 48 1.23 9.07 -10.21
CA SER A 48 1.80 8.50 -9.00
C SER A 48 0.83 8.72 -7.85
N TYR A 49 0.41 7.65 -7.20
CA TYR A 49 -0.40 7.72 -5.99
C TYR A 49 0.36 7.13 -4.81
N GLU A 50 0.01 7.62 -3.64
CA GLU A 50 0.48 7.10 -2.35
C GLU A 50 -0.75 6.65 -1.56
N ILE A 51 -0.80 5.37 -1.24
CA ILE A 51 -1.93 4.71 -0.57
C ILE A 51 -1.48 4.28 0.82
N SER A 52 -2.20 4.70 1.87
CA SER A 52 -1.93 4.23 3.24
C SER A 52 -2.23 2.74 3.34
N THR A 53 -1.35 1.98 3.99
CA THR A 53 -1.62 0.57 4.36
C THR A 53 -2.30 0.44 5.73
N ASP A 54 -2.39 1.56 6.46
CA ASP A 54 -2.78 1.65 7.87
C ASP A 54 -1.98 0.72 8.80
N LYS A 55 -0.81 0.25 8.36
CA LYS A 55 0.11 -0.56 9.18
C LYS A 55 1.12 0.33 9.89
N PRO A 56 1.49 -0.02 11.14
CA PRO A 56 2.52 0.71 11.87
C PRO A 56 3.90 0.50 11.25
N ALA A 57 4.77 1.50 11.39
CA ALA A 57 6.17 1.44 10.95
C ALA A 57 7.04 0.65 11.93
N ASN A 58 6.71 -0.62 12.11
CA ASN A 58 7.47 -1.58 12.91
C ASN A 58 7.66 -2.89 12.12
N PRO A 59 8.49 -3.85 12.57
CA PRO A 59 8.76 -5.07 11.81
C PRO A 59 7.52 -5.89 11.44
N VAL A 60 6.53 -5.98 12.33
CA VAL A 60 5.28 -6.72 12.10
C VAL A 60 4.44 -6.00 11.05
N GLY A 61 4.31 -4.68 11.18
CA GLY A 61 3.59 -3.85 10.22
C GLY A 61 4.28 -3.82 8.85
N LEU A 62 5.62 -3.86 8.80
CA LEU A 62 6.39 -3.95 7.56
C LEU A 62 6.12 -5.25 6.82
N LYS A 63 6.08 -6.39 7.53
CA LYS A 63 5.73 -7.67 6.92
C LYS A 63 4.31 -7.65 6.33
N MET A 64 3.36 -7.05 7.04
CA MET A 64 1.98 -6.89 6.55
C MET A 64 1.91 -5.95 5.35
N ALA A 65 2.62 -4.80 5.40
CA ALA A 65 2.68 -3.85 4.31
C ALA A 65 3.34 -4.44 3.06
N ALA A 66 4.35 -5.30 3.23
CA ALA A 66 5.00 -6.02 2.14
C ALA A 66 4.06 -7.02 1.45
N ALA A 67 3.21 -7.72 2.20
CA ALA A 67 2.17 -8.57 1.61
C ALA A 67 1.17 -7.75 0.78
N ILE A 68 0.69 -6.62 1.31
CA ILE A 68 -0.22 -5.71 0.60
C ILE A 68 0.45 -5.13 -0.65
N ALA A 69 1.72 -4.73 -0.54
CA ALA A 69 2.51 -4.22 -1.66
C ALA A 69 2.64 -5.28 -2.76
N SER A 70 3.00 -6.51 -2.41
CA SER A 70 3.12 -7.61 -3.37
C SER A 70 1.79 -7.94 -4.07
N GLU A 71 0.67 -7.97 -3.33
CA GLU A 71 -0.65 -8.14 -3.93
C GLU A 71 -0.99 -7.01 -4.90
N THR A 72 -0.73 -5.76 -4.48
CA THR A 72 -0.94 -4.56 -5.31
C THR A 72 -0.08 -4.59 -6.57
N ASP A 73 1.21 -4.96 -6.44
CA ASP A 73 2.15 -5.08 -7.55
C ASP A 73 1.64 -6.08 -8.59
N ASN A 74 1.21 -7.25 -8.13
CA ASN A 74 0.65 -8.28 -9.00
C ASN A 74 -0.63 -7.82 -9.73
N LEU A 75 -1.50 -7.07 -9.06
CA LEU A 75 -2.70 -6.49 -9.68
C LEU A 75 -2.34 -5.46 -10.76
N LEU A 76 -1.34 -4.61 -10.50
CA LEU A 76 -0.84 -3.62 -11.45
C LEU A 76 -0.13 -4.26 -12.65
N ILE A 77 0.68 -5.30 -12.43
CA ILE A 77 1.35 -6.05 -13.51
C ILE A 77 0.33 -6.72 -14.43
N ARG A 78 -0.79 -7.21 -13.87
CA ARG A 78 -1.85 -7.91 -14.61
C ARG A 78 -2.88 -6.96 -15.22
N ASP A 79 -2.73 -5.65 -15.05
CA ASP A 79 -3.75 -4.64 -15.41
C ASP A 79 -5.14 -4.94 -14.83
N LYS A 80 -5.19 -5.56 -13.65
CA LYS A 80 -6.43 -5.92 -12.91
C LYS A 80 -6.63 -5.08 -11.65
N PHE A 81 -5.88 -3.99 -11.51
CA PHE A 81 -5.99 -3.13 -10.34
C PHE A 81 -7.33 -2.39 -10.34
N GLU A 82 -8.07 -2.49 -9.24
CA GLU A 82 -9.32 -1.77 -9.02
C GLU A 82 -9.20 -0.83 -7.81
N TRP A 83 -9.67 0.41 -7.99
CA TRP A 83 -9.68 1.41 -6.92
C TRP A 83 -10.71 1.13 -5.81
N GLY A 84 -11.77 0.39 -6.11
CA GLY A 84 -12.91 0.16 -5.22
C GLY A 84 -12.52 -0.18 -3.77
N PRO A 85 -11.68 -1.22 -3.53
CA PRO A 85 -11.23 -1.59 -2.19
C PRO A 85 -10.52 -0.46 -1.44
N TYR A 86 -9.70 0.33 -2.13
CA TYR A 86 -8.90 1.42 -1.54
C TYR A 86 -9.71 2.70 -1.28
N LEU A 87 -10.86 2.86 -1.93
CA LEU A 87 -11.74 4.02 -1.75
C LEU A 87 -12.70 3.87 -0.55
N LYS A 88 -13.00 2.63 -0.14
CA LYS A 88 -13.98 2.36 0.93
C LYS A 88 -13.54 2.85 2.31
N GLY A 89 -12.25 3.12 2.53
CA GLY A 89 -11.72 3.71 3.77
C GLY A 89 -11.96 5.21 3.95
N LYS A 90 -12.58 5.91 2.98
CA LYS A 90 -12.97 7.33 3.10
C LYS A 90 -14.48 7.57 3.24
N GLN A 91 -15.30 6.51 3.32
CA GLN A 91 -16.69 6.69 3.73
C GLN A 91 -16.72 6.75 5.25
N LYS A 92 -17.20 7.87 5.81
CA LYS A 92 -17.64 7.94 7.21
C LYS A 92 -18.45 6.67 7.51
N PRO A 93 -18.22 5.97 8.63
CA PRO A 93 -19.05 4.82 8.97
C PRO A 93 -20.52 5.23 8.87
N PRO A 94 -21.40 4.42 8.25
CA PRO A 94 -22.81 4.77 8.17
C PRO A 94 -23.30 5.04 9.59
N GLU A 95 -23.86 6.23 9.78
CA GLU A 95 -24.43 6.67 11.05
C GLU A 95 -25.38 5.57 11.52
N ARG A 96 -25.01 4.91 12.62
CA ARG A 96 -25.72 3.78 13.16
C ARG A 96 -27.02 4.32 13.74
N VAL A 97 -28.09 4.36 12.94
CA VAL A 97 -29.43 4.68 13.40
C VAL A 97 -29.91 3.49 14.24
N TRP A 98 -29.97 3.69 15.56
CA TRP A 98 -30.57 2.73 16.48
C TRP A 98 -32.09 2.79 16.24
N LYS A 99 -32.69 1.66 15.86
CA LYS A 99 -34.14 1.44 15.95
C LYS A 99 -34.47 0.77 17.27
#